data_AF-A0A502WTQ6-F1
#
_entry.id   AF-A0A502WTQ6-F1
#
_cell.length_a   1.000
_cell.length_b   1.000
_cell.length_c   1.000
_cell.angle_alpha   90.00
_cell.angle_beta   90.00
_cell.angle_gamma   90.00
#
_symmetry.space_group_name_H-M   'P 1'
#
loop_
_entity.id
_entity.type
_entity.pdbx_description
1 polymer ?
#
loop_
_entity_poly.entity_id
_entity_poly.type
_entity_poly.pdbx_seq_one_letter_code
_entity_poly.pdbx_strand_id
1 'polypeptide(L)'
;MSRYFFDLRDESGSLQEDPEGQEFSDLASAEENAMASAKEILAEELLHGRPLRTGLTFEIFDENRNLVLRFPFALAAEKAGAPP
;
A
#
# COMPACT_ATOMS: atom_id res chain seq x y z
N MET A 1 3.75 -13.69 -14.53
CA MET A 1 3.80 -13.21 -13.13
C MET A 1 4.90 -12.19 -13.09
N SER A 2 4.61 -11.01 -12.57
CA SER A 2 5.57 -9.91 -12.42
C SER A 2 5.71 -9.60 -10.95
N ARG A 3 6.92 -9.25 -10.53
CA ARG A 3 7.17 -8.83 -9.16
C ARG A 3 6.82 -7.36 -9.01
N TYR A 4 6.08 -7.04 -7.96
CA TYR A 4 5.71 -5.69 -7.59
C TYR A 4 6.25 -5.37 -6.21
N PHE A 5 6.74 -4.16 -6.02
CA PHE A 5 7.29 -3.69 -4.75
C PHE A 5 6.36 -2.65 -4.16
N PHE A 6 6.13 -2.74 -2.85
CA PHE A 6 5.14 -1.96 -2.12
C PHE A 6 5.83 -1.03 -1.13
N ASP A 7 6.30 0.12 -1.63
CA ASP A 7 7.05 1.06 -0.81
C ASP A 7 6.08 2.07 -0.15
N LEU A 8 6.36 2.42 1.11
CA LEU A 8 5.56 3.36 1.88
C LEU A 8 6.32 4.67 2.03
N ARG A 9 5.73 5.78 1.59
CA ARG A 9 6.29 7.11 1.75
C ARG A 9 5.52 7.89 2.80
N ASP A 10 6.23 8.49 3.75
CA ASP A 10 5.63 9.36 4.75
C ASP A 10 5.61 10.85 4.37
N GLU A 11 4.94 11.64 5.20
CA GLU A 11 4.80 13.10 5.07
C GLU A 11 6.15 13.82 5.18
N SER A 12 7.13 13.22 5.85
CA SER A 12 8.48 13.75 6.01
C SER A 12 9.39 13.46 4.80
N GLY A 13 8.92 12.62 3.87
CA GLY A 13 9.65 12.17 2.70
C GLY A 13 10.49 10.90 2.93
N SER A 14 10.38 10.27 4.09
CA SER A 14 10.99 8.96 4.36
C SER A 14 10.29 7.89 3.54
N LEU A 15 11.08 7.10 2.81
CA LEU A 15 10.61 5.95 2.05
C LEU A 15 10.99 4.68 2.80
N GLN A 16 9.99 3.89 3.16
CA GLN A 16 10.15 2.55 3.66
C GLN A 16 9.95 1.59 2.48
N GLU A 17 11.07 1.07 1.98
CA GLU A 17 11.09 0.16 0.84
C GLU A 17 10.71 -1.26 1.25
N ASP A 18 9.99 -1.96 0.37
CA ASP A 18 9.78 -3.40 0.45
C ASP A 18 10.73 -4.09 -0.55
N PRO A 19 11.93 -4.54 -0.13
CA PRO A 19 12.92 -5.12 -1.04
C PRO A 19 12.57 -6.54 -1.50
N GLU A 20 11.67 -7.24 -0.80
CA GLU A 20 11.26 -8.58 -1.19
C GLU A 20 10.23 -8.51 -2.31
N GLY A 21 9.26 -7.59 -2.17
CA GLY A 21 8.12 -7.45 -3.06
C GLY A 21 7.25 -8.71 -3.09
N GLN A 22 6.18 -8.67 -3.89
CA GLN A 22 5.31 -9.83 -4.12
C GLN A 22 5.06 -10.06 -5.60
N GLU A 23 4.88 -11.32 -5.97
CA GLU A 23 4.56 -11.71 -7.35
C GLU A 23 3.05 -11.71 -7.56
N PHE A 24 2.61 -10.98 -8.58
CA PHE A 24 1.21 -10.91 -8.97
C PHE A 24 1.03 -11.28 -10.44
N SER A 25 -0.18 -11.68 -10.77
CA SER A 25 -0.60 -12.01 -12.14
C SER A 25 -0.64 -10.75 -13.02
N ASP A 26 -1.12 -9.65 -12.45
CA ASP A 26 -1.31 -8.35 -13.09
C ASP A 26 -1.28 -7.21 -12.07
N LEU A 27 -1.26 -5.97 -12.57
CA LEU A 27 -1.27 -4.76 -11.75
C LEU A 27 -2.54 -4.62 -10.91
N ALA A 28 -3.69 -5.09 -11.40
CA ALA A 28 -4.95 -4.99 -10.67
C ALA A 28 -4.94 -5.84 -9.39
N SER A 29 -4.34 -7.03 -9.46
CA SER A 29 -4.14 -7.93 -8.32
C SER A 29 -3.15 -7.32 -7.32
N ALA A 30 -2.08 -6.69 -7.81
CA ALA A 30 -1.13 -5.97 -6.96
C ALA A 30 -1.77 -4.75 -6.28
N GLU A 31 -2.60 -4.00 -7.00
CA GLU A 31 -3.37 -2.87 -6.47
C GLU A 31 -4.34 -3.33 -5.38
N GLU A 32 -5.10 -4.39 -5.62
CA GLU A 32 -6.06 -4.92 -4.64
C GLU A 32 -5.35 -5.34 -3.35
N ASN A 33 -4.22 -6.03 -3.47
CA ASN A 33 -3.42 -6.44 -2.33
C ASN A 33 -2.78 -5.25 -1.59
N ALA A 34 -2.26 -4.26 -2.32
CA ALA A 34 -1.73 -3.04 -1.73
C ALA A 34 -2.81 -2.27 -0.94
N MET A 35 -4.03 -2.18 -1.49
CA MET A 35 -5.16 -1.56 -0.80
C MET A 35 -5.60 -2.36 0.43
N ALA A 36 -5.60 -3.70 0.36
CA ALA A 36 -5.88 -4.55 1.52
C ALA A 36 -4.84 -4.35 2.62
N SER A 37 -3.56 -4.38 2.27
CA SER A 37 -2.43 -4.13 3.20
C SER A 37 -2.53 -2.75 3.85
N ALA A 38 -2.85 -1.70 3.07
CA ALA A 38 -3.07 -0.36 3.61
C ALA A 38 -4.22 -0.33 4.63
N LYS A 39 -5.33 -1.04 4.37
CA LYS A 39 -6.44 -1.15 5.32
C LYS A 39 -6.05 -1.88 6.61
N GLU A 40 -5.29 -2.96 6.51
CA GLU A 40 -4.82 -3.72 7.67
C GLU A 40 -3.94 -2.84 8.57
N ILE A 41 -2.98 -2.10 7.98
CA ILE A 41 -2.12 -1.17 8.72
C ILE A 41 -2.95 -0.08 9.40
N LEU A 42 -3.93 0.52 8.69
CA LEU A 42 -4.81 1.55 9.27
C LEU A 42 -5.66 0.98 10.41
N ALA A 43 -6.21 -0.21 10.24
CA ALA A 43 -7.01 -0.89 11.27
C ALA A 43 -6.15 -1.23 12.49
N GLU A 44 -4.93 -1.72 12.29
CA GLU A 44 -4.01 -2.04 13.37
C GLU A 44 -3.62 -0.79 14.18
N GLU A 45 -3.25 0.30 13.51
CA GLU A 45 -2.91 1.56 14.20
C GLU A 45 -4.12 2.09 15.00
N LEU A 46 -5.33 2.04 14.43
CA LEU A 46 -6.57 2.43 15.13
C LEU A 46 -6.86 1.54 16.34
N LEU A 47 -6.73 0.22 16.20
CA LEU A 47 -6.94 -0.75 17.28
C LEU A 47 -5.96 -0.52 18.44
N HIS A 48 -4.73 -0.11 18.14
CA HIS A 48 -3.71 0.23 19.13
C HIS A 48 -3.82 1.66 19.69
N GLY A 49 -4.85 2.43 19.29
CA GLY A 49 -5.08 3.80 19.75
C GLY A 49 -4.06 4.81 19.24
N ARG A 50 -3.36 4.49 18.14
CA ARG A 50 -2.40 5.40 17.51
C ARG A 50 -3.13 6.35 16.55
N PRO A 51 -2.62 7.58 16.37
CA PRO A 51 -3.22 8.51 15.43
C PRO A 51 -3.13 7.97 14.01
N LEU A 52 -4.21 8.12 13.24
CA LEU A 52 -4.25 7.71 11.85
C LEU A 52 -3.22 8.52 11.05
N ARG A 53 -2.24 7.85 10.46
CA ARG A 53 -1.23 8.50 9.61
C ARG A 53 -1.82 8.77 8.23
N THR A 54 -2.53 9.89 8.09
CA THR A 54 -3.28 10.21 6.86
C THR A 54 -2.40 10.59 5.67
N GLY A 55 -1.19 11.11 5.88
CA GLY A 55 -0.29 11.46 4.78
C GLY A 55 0.75 10.39 4.44
N LEU A 56 0.53 9.13 4.86
CA LEU A 56 1.24 8.01 4.23
C LEU A 56 0.74 7.82 2.79
N THR A 57 1.67 7.57 1.90
CA THR A 57 1.43 7.26 0.49
C THR A 57 1.97 5.89 0.18
N PHE A 58 1.17 5.06 -0.47
CA PHE A 58 1.55 3.77 -0.99
C PHE A 58 2.08 3.95 -2.41
N GLU A 59 3.29 3.47 -2.68
CA GLU A 59 3.96 3.52 -3.98
C GLU A 59 4.19 2.07 -4.46
N ILE A 60 3.58 1.70 -5.59
CA ILE A 60 3.74 0.38 -6.20
C ILE A 60 4.71 0.49 -7.37
N PHE A 61 5.76 -0.32 -7.35
CA PHE A 61 6.75 -0.42 -8.41
C PHE A 61 6.66 -1.76 -9.12
N ASP A 62 6.98 -1.79 -10.41
CA ASP A 62 7.14 -3.05 -11.16
C ASP A 62 8.53 -3.70 -10.93
N GLU A 63 8.77 -4.83 -11.61
CA GLU A 63 10.03 -5.58 -11.55
C GLU A 63 11.26 -4.77 -12.01
N ASN A 64 11.05 -3.74 -12.81
CA ASN A 64 12.09 -2.83 -13.29
C ASN A 64 12.25 -1.60 -12.37
N ARG A 65 11.58 -1.58 -11.22
CA ARG A 65 11.53 -0.44 -10.27
C ARG A 65 10.92 0.82 -10.89
N ASN A 66 10.01 0.68 -11.86
CA ASN A 66 9.21 1.78 -12.36
C ASN A 66 7.97 1.96 -11.50
N LEU A 67 7.69 3.19 -11.08
CA LEU A 67 6.46 3.51 -10.36
C LEU A 67 5.25 3.30 -11.29
N VAL A 68 4.44 2.29 -11.01
CA VAL A 68 3.24 1.94 -11.79
C VAL A 68 1.96 2.47 -11.16
N LEU A 69 1.91 2.58 -9.82
CA LEU A 69 0.76 3.13 -9.12
C LEU A 69 1.21 3.87 -7.85
N ARG A 70 0.48 4.92 -7.49
CA ARG A 70 0.65 5.62 -6.22
C ARG A 70 -0.70 6.09 -5.70
N PHE A 71 -0.96 5.89 -4.41
CA PHE A 71 -2.17 6.41 -3.78
C PHE A 71 -1.97 6.72 -2.29
N PRO A 72 -2.68 7.71 -1.72
CA PRO A 72 -2.68 7.96 -0.27
C PRO A 72 -3.35 6.81 0.50
N PHE A 73 -2.88 6.52 1.71
CA PHE A 73 -3.47 5.49 2.60
C PHE A 73 -4.97 5.72 2.82
N ALA A 74 -5.36 6.98 2.98
CA ALA A 74 -6.76 7.36 3.17
C ALA A 74 -7.67 6.86 2.03
N LEU A 75 -7.17 6.79 0.79
CA LEU A 75 -7.94 6.30 -0.36
C LEU A 75 -8.31 4.82 -0.22
N ALA A 76 -7.42 4.02 0.40
CA ALA A 76 -7.71 2.62 0.66
C ALA A 76 -8.91 2.47 1.62
N ALA A 77 -9.04 3.34 2.62
CA ALA A 77 -10.16 3.33 3.56
C ALA A 77 -11.51 3.71 2.91
N GLU A 78 -11.48 4.55 1.86
CA GLU A 78 -12.68 4.97 1.13
C GLU A 78 -13.22 3.87 0.20
N LYS A 79 -12.35 2.98 -0.30
CA LYS A 79 -12.77 1.87 -1.14
C LYS A 79 -13.50 0.84 -0.28
N ALA A 80 -14.79 0.66 -0.50
CA ALA A 80 -15.57 -0.41 0.13
C ALA A 80 -14.85 -1.76 -0.08
N GLY A 81 -14.40 -2.38 1.01
CA GLY A 81 -13.94 -3.76 0.97
C GLY A 81 -15.14 -4.70 0.86
N ALA A 82 -14.95 -5.88 0.26
CA ALA A 82 -15.90 -6.96 0.49
C ALA A 82 -15.91 -7.25 2.01
N PRO A 83 -17.08 -7.34 2.65
CA PRO A 83 -17.15 -7.82 4.03
C PRO A 83 -16.56 -9.25 4.10
N PRO A 84 -15.92 -9.62 5.23
CA PRO A 84 -15.40 -10.97 5.45
C PRO A 84 -16.49 -12.05 5.43
#